data_AF-A0A1M7QYW2-F1
#
_entry.id   AF-A0A1M7QYW2-F1
#
_cell.length_a   1.000
_cell.length_b   1.000
_cell.length_c   1.000
_cell.angle_alpha   90.00
_cell.angle_beta   90.00
_cell.angle_gamma   90.00
#
_symmetry.space_group_name_H-M   'P 1'
#
loop_
_entity.id
_entity.type
_entity.pdbx_description
1 polymer ?
#
loop_
_entity_poly.entity_id
_entity_poly.type
_entity_poly.pdbx_seq_one_letter_code
_entity_poly.pdbx_strand_id
1 'polypeptide(L)'
;MSAFVEALAHRIGRFPAEGLADTKRQVNAISLPSIEALNEDSRLFLQGVSRPQTQARLKALFAEGLQQAAGDAEMQFGGVLGRLG
;
A
#
# COMPACT_ATOMS: atom_id res chain seq x y z
N MET A 1 15.38 -12.86 -3.94
CA MET A 1 14.91 -12.86 -2.54
C MET A 1 16.14 -12.91 -1.64
N SER A 2 16.23 -12.15 -0.55
CA SER A 2 17.40 -12.23 0.33
C SER A 2 17.43 -13.56 1.09
N ALA A 3 18.63 -14.05 1.44
CA ALA A 3 18.80 -15.27 2.24
C ALA A 3 18.03 -15.21 3.58
N PHE A 4 17.86 -14.01 4.13
CA PHE A 4 17.04 -13.78 5.32
C PHE A 4 15.55 -14.13 5.10
N VAL A 5 14.94 -13.63 4.02
CA VAL A 5 13.52 -13.89 3.72
C VAL A 5 13.29 -15.37 3.45
N GLU A 6 14.22 -16.01 2.75
CA GLU A 6 14.16 -17.45 2.47
C GLU A 6 14.21 -18.28 3.76
N ALA A 7 15.17 -18.00 4.66
CA ALA A 7 15.27 -18.68 5.95
C ALA A 7 14.00 -18.50 6.81
N LEU A 8 13.42 -17.29 6.81
CA LEU A 8 12.19 -17.01 7.55
C LEU A 8 10.99 -17.78 6.98
N ALA A 9 10.81 -17.75 5.65
CA ALA A 9 9.73 -18.47 4.98
C ALA A 9 9.82 -19.98 5.25
N HIS A 10 11.02 -20.56 5.13
CA HIS A 10 11.25 -21.97 5.46
C HIS A 10 10.99 -22.30 6.92
N ARG A 11 11.25 -21.38 7.85
CA ARG A 11 10.94 -21.61 9.27
C ARG A 11 9.42 -21.61 9.50
N ILE A 12 8.70 -20.64 8.95
CA ILE A 12 7.24 -20.53 9.11
C ILE A 12 6.55 -21.73 8.45
N GLY A 13 6.99 -22.13 7.25
CA GLY A 13 6.40 -23.25 6.50
C GLY A 13 6.58 -24.64 7.15
N ARG A 14 7.39 -24.76 8.20
CA ARG A 14 7.55 -26.02 8.96
C ARG A 14 6.49 -26.19 10.06
N PHE A 15 5.71 -25.17 10.38
CA PHE A 15 4.66 -25.28 11.39
C PHE A 15 3.40 -25.98 10.85
N PRO A 16 2.61 -26.64 11.71
CA PRO A 16 1.32 -27.21 11.30
C PRO A 16 0.40 -26.14 10.72
N ALA A 17 -0.25 -26.46 9.59
CA ALA A 17 -1.08 -25.51 8.86
C ALA A 17 -2.24 -24.95 9.71
N GLU A 18 -2.84 -25.78 10.55
CA GLU A 18 -3.92 -25.38 11.47
C GLU A 18 -3.43 -24.33 12.49
N GLY A 19 -2.27 -24.55 13.10
CA GLY A 19 -1.68 -23.60 14.05
C GLY A 19 -1.33 -22.26 13.41
N LEU A 20 -0.85 -22.27 12.16
CA LEU A 20 -0.63 -21.06 11.37
C LEU A 20 -1.94 -20.31 11.12
N ALA A 21 -2.99 -21.02 10.72
CA ALA A 21 -4.30 -20.44 10.45
C ALA A 21 -4.91 -19.82 11.71
N ASP A 22 -4.88 -20.52 12.83
CA ASP A 22 -5.43 -20.07 14.12
C ASP A 22 -4.74 -18.80 14.60
N THR A 23 -3.40 -18.81 14.56
CA THR A 23 -2.58 -17.65 14.93
C THR A 23 -2.90 -16.46 14.02
N LYS A 24 -2.99 -16.66 12.70
CA LYS A 24 -3.28 -15.58 11.75
C LYS A 24 -4.70 -15.01 11.95
N ARG A 25 -5.69 -15.85 12.26
CA ARG A 25 -7.05 -15.39 12.57
C ARG A 25 -7.07 -14.49 13.80
N GLN A 26 -6.41 -14.87 14.89
CA GLN A 26 -6.36 -14.05 16.10
C GLN A 26 -5.65 -12.72 15.90
N VAL A 27 -4.49 -12.73 15.22
CA VAL A 27 -3.79 -11.48 14.88
C VAL A 27 -4.68 -10.58 14.04
N ASN A 28 -5.34 -11.12 13.02
CA ASN A 28 -6.22 -10.34 12.15
C ASN A 28 -7.42 -9.76 12.92
N ALA A 29 -8.02 -10.51 13.84
CA ALA A 29 -9.15 -10.04 14.65
C ALA A 29 -8.79 -8.83 15.54
N ILE A 30 -7.53 -8.72 15.93
CA ILE A 30 -7.03 -7.61 16.76
C ILE A 30 -6.55 -6.43 15.90
N SER A 31 -5.91 -6.71 14.77
CA SER A 31 -5.16 -5.68 14.03
C SER A 31 -5.83 -5.16 12.76
N LEU A 32 -6.81 -5.87 12.20
CA LEU A 32 -7.49 -5.40 10.99
C LEU A 32 -8.64 -4.45 11.35
N PRO A 33 -8.88 -3.43 10.51
CA PRO A 33 -10.08 -2.61 10.60
C PRO A 33 -11.34 -3.44 10.30
N SER A 34 -12.50 -2.92 10.71
CA SER A 34 -13.77 -3.49 10.28
C SER A 34 -14.02 -3.23 8.78
N ILE A 35 -14.93 -4.01 8.20
CA ILE A 35 -15.32 -3.84 6.79
C ILE A 35 -15.96 -2.47 6.56
N GLU A 36 -16.73 -1.97 7.52
CA GLU A 36 -17.36 -0.65 7.47
C GLU A 36 -16.30 0.46 7.43
N ALA A 37 -15.26 0.37 8.27
CA ALA A 37 -14.16 1.32 8.25
C ALA A 37 -13.41 1.29 6.90
N LEU A 38 -13.14 0.10 6.35
CA LEU A 38 -12.51 -0.03 5.02
C LEU A 38 -13.36 0.57 3.90
N ASN A 39 -14.68 0.37 3.94
CA ASN A 39 -15.61 0.93 2.96
C ASN A 39 -15.67 2.45 3.06
N GLU A 40 -15.65 2.98 4.28
CA GLU A 40 -15.64 4.43 4.52
C GLU A 40 -14.34 5.06 4.02
N ASP A 41 -13.18 4.47 4.34
CA ASP A 41 -11.87 4.93 3.83
C ASP A 41 -11.86 4.92 2.29
N SER A 42 -12.38 3.86 1.67
CA SER A 42 -12.51 3.75 0.22
C SER A 42 -13.39 4.86 -0.36
N ARG A 43 -14.54 5.14 0.26
CA ARG A 43 -15.45 6.22 -0.15
C ARG A 43 -14.79 7.58 -0.04
N LEU A 44 -14.11 7.86 1.07
CA LEU A 44 -13.40 9.11 1.31
C LEU A 44 -12.23 9.31 0.34
N PHE A 45 -11.48 8.24 0.05
CA PHE A 45 -10.42 8.25 -0.97
C PHE A 45 -10.99 8.60 -2.34
N LEU A 46 -12.06 7.94 -2.79
CA LEU A 46 -12.70 8.21 -4.08
C LEU A 46 -13.22 9.65 -4.16
N GLN A 47 -13.85 10.16 -3.10
CA GLN A 47 -14.28 11.56 -3.06
C GLN A 47 -13.08 12.52 -3.10
N GLY A 48 -12.01 12.21 -2.39
CA GLY A 48 -10.78 13.01 -2.34
C GLY A 48 -10.06 13.06 -3.68
N VAL A 49 -9.97 11.92 -4.38
CA VAL A 49 -9.29 11.85 -5.68
C VAL A 49 -10.08 12.59 -6.75
N SER A 50 -11.42 12.61 -6.68
CA SER A 50 -12.27 13.36 -7.62
C SER A 50 -12.23 14.88 -7.45
N ARG A 51 -11.63 15.41 -6.37
CA ARG A 51 -11.54 16.87 -6.17
C ARG A 51 -10.69 17.52 -7.27
N PRO A 52 -11.08 18.70 -7.80
CA PRO A 52 -10.35 19.36 -8.89
C PRO A 52 -8.87 19.59 -8.59
N GLN A 53 -8.53 19.93 -7.35
CA GLN A 53 -7.14 20.16 -6.94
C GLN A 53 -6.32 18.87 -7.00
N THR A 54 -6.88 17.75 -6.55
CA THR A 54 -6.22 16.44 -6.63
C THR A 54 -6.04 16.01 -8.08
N GLN A 55 -7.06 16.22 -8.93
CA GLN A 55 -6.96 15.94 -10.36
C GLN A 55 -5.90 16.79 -11.07
N ALA A 56 -5.75 18.07 -10.71
CA ALA A 56 -4.70 18.92 -11.25
C ALA A 56 -3.30 18.41 -10.88
N ARG A 57 -3.10 18.02 -9.62
CA ARG A 57 -1.81 17.44 -9.16
C ARG A 57 -1.51 16.12 -9.85
N LEU A 58 -2.50 15.24 -10.02
CA LEU A 58 -2.32 13.99 -10.76
C LEU A 58 -1.87 14.24 -12.20
N LYS A 59 -2.49 15.20 -12.89
CA LYS A 59 -2.06 15.59 -14.25
C LYS A 59 -0.61 16.10 -14.28
N ALA A 60 -0.21 16.91 -13.29
CA ALA A 60 1.16 17.38 -13.18
C ALA A 60 2.14 16.24 -12.90
N LEU A 61 1.79 15.30 -12.01
CA LEU A 61 2.61 14.09 -11.76
C LEU A 61 2.78 13.24 -13.02
N PHE A 62 1.72 13.06 -13.81
CA PHE A 62 1.83 12.37 -15.10
C PHE A 62 2.75 13.10 -16.08
N ALA A 63 2.72 14.43 -16.11
CA ALA A 63 3.65 15.21 -16.92
C ALA A 63 5.11 15.07 -16.45
N GLU A 64 5.33 14.85 -15.15
CA GLU A 64 6.65 14.57 -14.55
C GLU A 64 7.09 13.10 -14.68
N GLY A 65 6.29 12.24 -15.32
CA GLY A 65 6.65 10.85 -15.59
C GLY A 65 6.13 9.82 -14.58
N LEU A 66 5.05 10.12 -13.85
CA LEU A 66 4.33 9.10 -13.06
C LEU A 66 4.00 7.88 -13.93
N GLN A 67 4.14 6.68 -13.36
CA GLN A 67 3.98 5.37 -14.00
C GLN A 67 5.00 5.04 -15.10
N GLN A 68 6.06 5.83 -15.26
CA GLN A 68 7.18 5.49 -16.15
C GLN A 68 8.29 4.78 -15.37
N ALA A 69 8.93 3.79 -15.99
CA ALA A 69 9.98 3.02 -15.35
C ALA A 69 11.19 3.91 -15.01
N ALA A 70 11.65 3.83 -13.76
CA ALA A 70 12.93 4.37 -13.29
C ALA A 70 13.15 5.91 -13.44
N GLY A 71 12.09 6.71 -13.25
CA GLY A 71 12.19 8.18 -13.16
C GLY A 71 12.00 8.72 -11.73
N ASP A 72 12.38 9.98 -11.49
CA ASP A 72 12.24 10.64 -10.18
C ASP A 72 10.80 10.68 -9.68
N ALA A 73 9.82 10.77 -10.57
CA ALA A 73 8.39 10.68 -10.22
C ALA A 73 8.05 9.38 -9.48
N GLU A 74 8.71 8.26 -9.77
CA GLU A 74 8.50 7.00 -9.05
C GLU A 74 9.56 6.78 -7.96
N MET A 75 10.83 7.08 -8.24
CA MET A 75 11.96 6.80 -7.35
C MET A 75 12.06 7.78 -6.18
N GLN A 76 11.56 9.01 -6.36
CA GLN A 76 11.60 10.11 -5.39
C GLN A 76 10.20 10.74 -5.23
N PHE A 77 9.15 9.94 -5.37
CA PHE A 77 7.74 10.38 -5.44
C PHE A 77 7.36 11.39 -4.36
N GLY A 78 7.74 11.16 -3.09
CA GLY A 78 7.46 12.09 -2.00
C GLY A 78 8.08 13.48 -2.21
N GLY A 79 9.30 13.54 -2.75
CA GLY A 79 9.96 14.80 -3.10
C GLY A 79 9.30 15.48 -4.30
N VAL A 80 8.83 14.72 -5.30
CA VAL A 80 8.09 15.27 -6.45
C VAL A 80 6.74 15.85 -6.00
N LEU A 81 6.00 15.12 -5.16
CA LEU A 81 4.77 15.62 -4.55
C LEU A 81 4.96 16.95 -3.82
N GLY A 82 6.02 17.07 -3.00
CA GLY A 82 6.32 18.29 -2.27
C GLY A 82 6.57 19.51 -3.16
N ARG A 83 7.08 19.32 -4.39
CA ARG A 83 7.28 20.42 -5.36
C ARG A 83 5.99 20.83 -6.08
N LEU A 84 5.05 19.91 -6.24
CA LEU A 84 3.78 20.13 -6.93
C LEU A 84 2.69 20.75 -6.03
N GLY A 85 2.96 20.89 -4.73
CA GLY A 85 2.11 21.52 -3.72
C GLY A 85 0.83 20.75 -3.42
#